data_AF-A0A1T3MN24-F1
#
_entry.id   AF-A0A1T3MN24-F1
#
_cell.length_a   1.000
_cell.length_b   1.000
_cell.length_c   1.000
_cell.angle_alpha   90.00
_cell.angle_beta   90.00
_cell.angle_gamma   90.00
#
_symmetry.space_group_name_H-M   'P 1'
#
loop_
_entity.id
_entity.type
_entity.pdbx_description
1 polymer ?
#
loop_
_entity_poly.entity_id
_entity_poly.type
_entity_poly.pdbx_seq_one_letter_code
_entity_poly.pdbx_strand_id
1 'polypeptide(L)'
;MPGYNIEGKRIVISDDKYKDIYWPELSELLEEKFFQTEVEITDPKTVGEILKFSFTFFCKKLEDKIQSEKRFSFYLFCHNLHEDSIELHQKQIEGYRLSINEEKFAGSRRILKIILEQSTKYNLKGAPIFFNEMQDNMLDYCTFLEELIYIGEWAFISSEYLARVQLFPKAIGVKYERKEKEIAFLTYQPYPLFFSYIFNDLNNHNSEVALSDCLHDFKHLVEDKYSIKYDNLCYFVAENLQKPENRLGVTHFPEIVKRIKANTAVDHTFLDSFYEGLTIKKQNALSIEECFYKNQDIYRHMYRPILEYTIDDKQYHIIGVNKWMESISQLSTNCFPFGIFPPEWKVNNDLKKFIEKVDNTHDKVLQNPISEIIRSKKFPFEIDIKSFQTHKKQFINIDSTIGDIDILFLDLNNKKIYVSECKHNRSRFDYNNWKRDYSNFKDKYENQLKRKTDWVKDNIVVIQNHFKLRVTDPIEVDLNDFEVVGIFIINAPTLYMYNSQSKCYTIHDFCRLLNNENPYPDFVVTSECTGTVNTIKHPYFDDIEKQI
;
A
#
# COMPACT_ATOMS: atom_id res chain seq x y z
N MET A 1 -9.73 7.76 31.23
CA MET A 1 -10.71 7.54 30.15
C MET A 1 -9.93 7.00 28.97
N PRO A 2 -10.40 5.95 28.28
CA PRO A 2 -9.72 5.43 27.10
C PRO A 2 -9.53 6.54 26.06
N GLY A 3 -8.36 6.56 25.44
CA GLY A 3 -7.97 7.54 24.42
C GLY A 3 -7.13 8.71 24.93
N TYR A 4 -6.46 9.34 23.96
CA TYR A 4 -5.54 10.45 24.08
C TYR A 4 -6.20 11.73 23.56
N ASN A 5 -5.81 12.87 24.10
CA ASN A 5 -6.16 14.18 23.55
C ASN A 5 -4.90 14.82 22.96
N ILE A 6 -4.88 15.01 21.64
CA ILE A 6 -3.77 15.60 20.90
C ILE A 6 -4.33 16.82 20.18
N GLU A 7 -3.90 18.01 20.58
CA GLU A 7 -4.35 19.29 20.01
C GLU A 7 -5.88 19.47 19.99
N GLY A 8 -6.55 19.02 21.05
CA GLY A 8 -8.01 19.09 21.17
C GLY A 8 -8.75 17.96 20.46
N LYS A 9 -8.05 17.07 19.75
CA LYS A 9 -8.62 15.91 19.06
C LYS A 9 -8.49 14.65 19.88
N ARG A 10 -9.56 13.87 19.92
CA ARG A 10 -9.56 12.60 20.65
C ARG A 10 -9.07 11.50 19.73
N ILE A 11 -8.17 10.66 20.24
CA ILE A 11 -7.63 9.50 19.51
C ILE A 11 -7.73 8.28 20.40
N VAL A 12 -8.21 7.17 19.85
CA VAL A 12 -8.25 5.87 20.53
C VAL A 12 -7.28 4.93 19.82
N ILE A 13 -6.46 4.22 20.59
CA ILE A 13 -5.54 3.17 20.12
C ILE A 13 -5.75 1.92 20.96
N SER A 14 -5.17 0.79 20.58
CA SER A 14 -5.31 -0.46 21.32
C SER A 14 -4.68 -0.41 22.72
N ASP A 15 -5.28 -1.15 23.65
CA ASP A 15 -4.82 -1.33 25.03
C ASP A 15 -4.65 -2.84 25.30
N ASP A 16 -3.51 -3.21 25.87
CA ASP A 16 -3.13 -4.61 26.08
C ASP A 16 -3.95 -5.29 27.19
N LYS A 17 -4.76 -4.56 27.97
CA LYS A 17 -5.68 -5.16 28.96
C LYS A 17 -6.67 -6.16 28.36
N TYR A 18 -7.00 -6.02 27.08
CA TYR A 18 -7.90 -6.96 26.39
C TYR A 18 -7.22 -8.29 26.08
N LYS A 19 -5.89 -8.39 26.28
CA LYS A 19 -5.14 -9.64 26.20
C LYS A 19 -5.74 -10.72 27.08
N ASP A 20 -6.06 -10.37 28.32
CA ASP A 20 -6.60 -11.27 29.34
C ASP A 20 -8.01 -11.80 29.00
N ILE A 21 -8.64 -11.26 27.96
CA ILE A 21 -9.96 -11.70 27.47
C ILE A 21 -9.79 -12.62 26.26
N TYR A 22 -9.04 -12.18 25.24
CA TYR A 22 -9.03 -12.86 23.94
C TYR A 22 -7.96 -13.95 23.82
N TRP A 23 -6.82 -13.80 24.50
CA TRP A 23 -5.72 -14.77 24.39
C TRP A 23 -6.01 -16.09 25.10
N PRO A 24 -6.62 -16.13 26.29
CA PRO A 24 -7.01 -17.39 26.90
C PRO A 24 -7.95 -18.20 26.01
N GLU A 25 -8.97 -17.56 25.43
CA GLU A 25 -9.94 -18.22 24.54
C GLU A 25 -9.25 -18.75 23.26
N LEU A 26 -8.42 -17.93 22.61
CA LEU A 26 -7.68 -18.37 21.43
C LEU A 26 -6.71 -19.52 21.76
N SER A 27 -6.04 -19.44 22.91
CA SER A 27 -5.03 -20.41 23.32
C SER A 27 -5.64 -21.77 23.63
N GLU A 28 -6.80 -21.82 24.28
CA GLU A 28 -7.55 -23.06 24.51
C GLU A 28 -7.93 -23.73 23.19
N LEU A 29 -8.50 -22.97 22.25
CA LEU A 29 -8.89 -23.48 20.93
C LEU A 29 -7.69 -24.01 20.11
N LEU A 30 -6.54 -23.34 20.22
CA LEU A 30 -5.31 -23.76 19.53
C LEU A 30 -4.64 -24.95 20.22
N GLU A 31 -4.66 -25.01 21.56
CA GLU A 31 -4.13 -26.13 22.33
C GLU A 31 -4.84 -27.43 21.94
N GLU A 32 -6.18 -27.42 21.97
CA GLU A 32 -7.01 -28.56 21.61
C GLU A 32 -6.76 -29.04 20.17
N LYS A 33 -6.50 -28.11 19.25
CA LYS A 33 -6.42 -28.40 17.82
C LYS A 33 -5.01 -28.76 17.34
N PHE A 34 -3.97 -28.14 17.89
CA PHE A 34 -2.62 -28.21 17.35
C PHE A 34 -1.55 -28.63 18.37
N PHE A 35 -1.71 -28.34 19.66
CA PHE A 35 -0.66 -28.57 20.68
C PHE A 35 -0.94 -29.77 21.60
N GLN A 36 -1.52 -30.85 21.05
CA GLN A 36 -1.81 -32.07 21.80
C GLN A 36 -0.54 -32.84 22.21
N THR A 37 0.50 -32.80 21.37
CA THR A 37 1.75 -33.56 21.55
C THR A 37 2.97 -32.67 21.65
N GLU A 38 3.04 -31.64 20.80
CA GLU A 38 4.16 -30.71 20.72
C GLU A 38 3.84 -29.44 21.50
N VAL A 39 4.87 -28.83 22.09
CA VAL A 39 4.75 -27.53 22.79
C VAL A 39 5.21 -26.37 21.91
N GLU A 40 5.96 -26.65 20.85
CA GLU A 40 6.47 -25.68 19.88
C GLU A 40 6.40 -26.30 18.50
N ILE A 41 5.84 -25.57 17.55
CA ILE A 41 5.63 -25.97 16.16
C ILE A 41 6.40 -25.01 15.26
N THR A 42 7.28 -25.57 14.44
CA THR A 42 8.14 -24.82 13.49
C THR A 42 7.93 -25.23 12.04
N ASP A 43 7.16 -26.29 11.78
CA ASP A 43 6.79 -26.68 10.41
C ASP A 43 5.99 -25.55 9.72
N PRO A 44 6.48 -24.95 8.63
CA PRO A 44 5.88 -23.75 8.05
C PRO A 44 4.43 -23.93 7.60
N LYS A 45 4.07 -25.15 7.15
CA LYS A 45 2.69 -25.45 6.74
C LYS A 45 1.76 -25.40 7.95
N THR A 46 2.12 -26.10 9.02
CA THR A 46 1.32 -26.16 10.25
C THR A 46 1.28 -24.79 10.95
N VAL A 47 2.41 -24.08 11.03
CA VAL A 47 2.46 -22.68 11.50
C VAL A 47 1.51 -21.80 10.69
N GLY A 48 1.51 -21.91 9.36
CA GLY A 48 0.59 -21.18 8.50
C GLY A 48 -0.90 -21.49 8.77
N GLU A 49 -1.24 -22.75 9.08
CA GLU A 49 -2.59 -23.15 9.48
C GLU A 49 -3.01 -22.54 10.82
N ILE A 50 -2.10 -22.51 11.81
CA ILE A 50 -2.33 -21.88 13.12
C ILE A 50 -2.56 -20.37 12.97
N LEU A 51 -1.69 -19.67 12.24
CA LEU A 51 -1.80 -18.22 12.04
C LEU A 51 -3.07 -17.84 11.27
N LYS A 52 -3.46 -18.65 10.28
CA LYS A 52 -4.74 -18.47 9.59
C LYS A 52 -5.92 -18.68 10.53
N PHE A 53 -5.85 -19.66 11.43
CA PHE A 53 -6.87 -19.88 12.44
C PHE A 53 -7.01 -18.69 13.38
N SER A 54 -5.89 -18.17 13.91
CA SER A 54 -5.87 -16.97 14.76
C SER A 54 -6.43 -15.75 14.04
N PHE A 55 -6.03 -15.52 12.79
CA PHE A 55 -6.59 -14.45 11.95
C PHE A 55 -8.11 -14.55 11.81
N THR A 56 -8.61 -15.75 11.50
CA THR A 56 -10.05 -16.01 11.34
C THR A 56 -10.80 -15.78 12.66
N PHE A 57 -10.22 -16.22 13.79
CA PHE A 57 -10.77 -16.00 15.13
C PHE A 57 -10.97 -14.52 15.41
N PHE A 58 -9.93 -13.69 15.24
CA PHE A 58 -10.04 -12.24 15.49
C PHE A 58 -10.98 -11.55 14.50
N CYS A 59 -10.99 -11.94 13.21
CA CYS A 59 -11.95 -11.40 12.25
C CYS A 59 -13.39 -11.66 12.67
N LYS A 60 -13.70 -12.88 13.13
CA LYS A 60 -15.02 -13.23 13.62
C LYS A 60 -15.39 -12.45 14.88
N LYS A 61 -14.49 -12.32 15.85
CA LYS A 61 -14.71 -11.51 17.06
C LYS A 61 -14.99 -10.05 16.72
N LEU A 62 -14.28 -9.51 15.73
CA LEU A 62 -14.50 -8.16 15.26
C LEU A 62 -15.88 -8.01 14.60
N GLU A 63 -16.28 -8.97 13.75
CA GLU A 63 -17.60 -8.98 13.10
C GLU A 63 -18.72 -9.05 14.14
N ASP A 64 -18.63 -10.00 15.08
CA ASP A 64 -19.63 -10.21 16.13
C ASP A 64 -19.79 -8.95 17.00
N LYS A 65 -18.68 -8.30 17.38
CA LYS A 65 -18.72 -7.05 18.15
C LYS A 65 -19.32 -5.90 17.35
N ILE A 66 -18.88 -5.66 16.12
CA ILE A 66 -19.47 -4.63 15.26
C ILE A 66 -20.97 -4.91 15.11
N GLN A 67 -21.39 -6.15 14.85
CA GLN A 67 -22.79 -6.50 14.71
C GLN A 67 -23.59 -6.27 16.01
N SER A 68 -22.99 -6.45 17.18
CA SER A 68 -23.68 -6.31 18.46
C SER A 68 -24.09 -4.87 18.78
N GLU A 69 -23.36 -3.88 18.27
CA GLU A 69 -23.71 -2.48 18.43
C GLU A 69 -24.76 -2.06 17.41
N LYS A 70 -25.87 -1.50 17.89
CA LYS A 70 -27.00 -1.11 17.05
C LYS A 70 -27.22 0.39 17.02
N ARG A 71 -26.56 1.14 17.89
CA ARG A 71 -26.68 2.60 17.96
C ARG A 71 -25.87 3.24 16.85
N PHE A 72 -26.51 3.97 15.95
CA PHE A 72 -25.81 4.66 14.87
C PHE A 72 -24.84 5.74 15.37
N SER A 73 -25.19 6.39 16.47
CA SER A 73 -24.35 7.37 17.20
C SER A 73 -22.95 6.85 17.53
N PHE A 74 -22.77 5.55 17.81
CA PHE A 74 -21.45 4.97 18.03
C PHE A 74 -20.58 5.04 16.75
N TYR A 75 -21.13 4.65 15.60
CA TYR A 75 -20.38 4.71 14.34
C TYR A 75 -20.16 6.15 13.87
N LEU A 76 -21.10 7.05 14.18
CA LEU A 76 -20.91 8.48 13.98
C LEU A 76 -19.76 9.03 14.85
N PHE A 77 -19.65 8.56 16.09
CA PHE A 77 -18.52 8.84 16.96
C PHE A 77 -17.20 8.30 16.36
N CYS A 78 -17.16 7.07 15.87
CA CYS A 78 -16.00 6.52 15.15
C CYS A 78 -15.63 7.34 13.90
N HIS A 79 -16.63 7.83 13.16
CA HIS A 79 -16.40 8.67 11.98
C HIS A 79 -15.72 9.99 12.36
N ASN A 80 -16.17 10.66 13.41
CA ASN A 80 -15.56 11.90 13.89
C ASN A 80 -14.11 11.69 14.34
N LEU A 81 -13.83 10.61 15.07
CA LEU A 81 -12.45 10.25 15.43
C LEU A 81 -11.59 9.93 14.19
N HIS A 82 -12.20 9.36 13.16
CA HIS A 82 -11.49 9.09 11.92
C HIS A 82 -11.15 10.38 11.17
N GLU A 83 -12.08 11.34 11.07
CA GLU A 83 -11.82 12.67 10.49
C GLU A 83 -10.68 13.39 11.24
N ASP A 84 -10.71 13.37 12.56
CA ASP A 84 -9.65 13.91 13.43
C ASP A 84 -8.29 13.24 13.15
N SER A 85 -8.31 11.92 12.99
CA SER A 85 -7.09 11.14 12.73
C SER A 85 -6.47 11.43 11.36
N ILE A 86 -7.28 11.80 10.36
CA ILE A 86 -6.78 12.18 9.02
C ILE A 86 -6.04 13.52 9.11
N GLU A 87 -6.58 14.48 9.84
CA GLU A 87 -5.93 15.79 10.02
C GLU A 87 -4.60 15.64 10.76
N LEU A 88 -4.54 14.85 11.83
CA LEU A 88 -3.28 14.58 12.53
C LEU A 88 -2.27 13.87 11.64
N HIS A 89 -2.73 12.93 10.79
CA HIS A 89 -1.85 12.26 9.85
C HIS A 89 -1.28 13.21 8.79
N GLN A 90 -2.06 14.17 8.30
CA GLN A 90 -1.56 15.20 7.38
C GLN A 90 -0.41 16.00 8.04
N LYS A 91 -0.55 16.36 9.32
CA LYS A 91 0.54 17.00 10.07
C LYS A 91 1.77 16.11 10.22
N GLN A 92 1.59 14.79 10.40
CA GLN A 92 2.73 13.86 10.44
C GLN A 92 3.49 13.85 9.12
N ILE A 93 2.79 13.92 7.98
CA ILE A 93 3.42 14.03 6.65
C ILE A 93 4.24 15.34 6.54
N GLU A 94 3.80 16.40 7.21
CA GLU A 94 4.52 17.69 7.31
C GLU A 94 5.66 17.68 8.37
N GLY A 95 5.93 16.53 8.99
CA GLY A 95 7.03 16.34 9.94
C GLY A 95 6.66 16.46 11.43
N TYR A 96 5.38 16.62 11.76
CA TYR A 96 4.92 16.63 13.15
C TYR A 96 5.03 15.24 13.79
N ARG A 97 5.58 15.15 15.01
CA ARG A 97 5.65 13.90 15.76
C ARG A 97 4.55 13.83 16.81
N LEU A 98 3.83 12.70 16.86
CA LEU A 98 2.77 12.52 17.84
C LEU A 98 3.33 12.14 19.21
N SER A 99 2.63 12.55 20.28
CA SER A 99 2.95 12.16 21.66
C SER A 99 2.41 10.77 22.04
N ILE A 100 2.17 9.90 21.05
CA ILE A 100 1.65 8.54 21.19
C ILE A 100 2.44 7.60 20.29
N ASN A 101 2.29 6.29 20.48
CA ASN A 101 2.90 5.32 19.58
C ASN A 101 2.30 5.47 18.16
N GLU A 102 3.14 5.89 17.20
CA GLU A 102 2.72 6.19 15.82
C GLU A 102 2.33 4.93 15.03
N GLU A 103 2.90 3.77 15.37
CA GLU A 103 2.52 2.48 14.77
C GLU A 103 1.11 2.08 15.22
N LYS A 104 0.83 2.13 16.54
CA LYS A 104 -0.52 1.91 17.07
C LYS A 104 -1.53 2.92 16.54
N PHE A 105 -1.11 4.18 16.32
CA PHE A 105 -1.95 5.20 15.69
C PHE A 105 -2.27 4.86 14.22
N ALA A 106 -1.29 4.43 13.43
CA ALA A 106 -1.50 4.00 12.06
C ALA A 106 -2.43 2.77 12.00
N GLY A 107 -2.24 1.81 12.91
CA GLY A 107 -3.09 0.65 13.09
C GLY A 107 -4.54 1.03 13.41
N SER A 108 -4.75 1.92 14.38
CA SER A 108 -6.11 2.34 14.76
C SER A 108 -6.85 3.05 13.61
N ARG A 109 -6.17 3.89 12.83
CA ARG A 109 -6.74 4.53 11.64
C ARG A 109 -7.22 3.52 10.60
N ARG A 110 -6.46 2.44 10.38
CA ARG A 110 -6.82 1.37 9.46
C ARG A 110 -8.05 0.61 9.97
N ILE A 111 -8.10 0.30 11.26
CA ILE A 111 -9.19 -0.47 11.87
C ILE A 111 -10.48 0.36 11.93
N LEU A 112 -10.39 1.68 12.20
CA LEU A 112 -11.54 2.59 12.12
C LEU A 112 -12.21 2.56 10.74
N LYS A 113 -11.44 2.55 9.65
CA LYS A 113 -11.97 2.40 8.29
C LYS A 113 -12.75 1.09 8.16
N ILE A 114 -12.22 -0.03 8.68
CA ILE A 114 -12.90 -1.34 8.64
C ILE A 114 -14.20 -1.32 9.46
N ILE A 115 -14.18 -0.77 10.68
CA ILE A 115 -15.38 -0.64 11.53
C ILE A 115 -16.48 0.11 10.79
N LEU A 116 -16.14 1.26 10.19
CA LEU A 116 -17.07 2.08 9.43
C LEU A 116 -17.60 1.36 8.19
N GLU A 117 -16.72 0.71 7.40
CA GLU A 117 -17.10 -0.10 6.23
C GLU A 117 -18.11 -1.20 6.60
N GLN A 118 -17.81 -2.00 7.62
CA GLN A 118 -18.66 -3.13 8.01
C GLN A 118 -19.97 -2.69 8.63
N SER A 119 -19.99 -1.56 9.35
CA SER A 119 -21.20 -1.05 9.98
C SER A 119 -22.32 -0.74 8.97
N THR A 120 -21.99 -0.47 7.70
CA THR A 120 -22.97 -0.25 6.61
C THR A 120 -23.85 -1.49 6.32
N LYS A 121 -23.42 -2.69 6.74
CA LYS A 121 -24.12 -3.95 6.46
C LYS A 121 -25.33 -4.19 7.36
N TYR A 122 -25.41 -3.47 8.48
CA TYR A 122 -26.39 -3.70 9.54
C TYR A 122 -27.47 -2.63 9.57
N ASN A 123 -28.67 -3.01 10.04
CA ASN A 123 -29.73 -2.06 10.37
C ASN A 123 -29.44 -1.46 11.74
N LEU A 124 -29.37 -0.14 11.79
CA LEU A 124 -29.00 0.63 12.98
C LEU A 124 -30.20 1.43 13.50
N LYS A 125 -30.11 1.83 14.75
CA LYS A 125 -31.10 2.66 15.45
C LYS A 125 -30.61 4.09 15.51
N GLY A 126 -31.51 5.00 15.14
CA GLY A 126 -31.28 6.43 15.28
C GLY A 126 -31.41 6.88 16.75
N ALA A 127 -31.04 8.13 16.97
CA ALA A 127 -31.25 8.83 18.23
C ALA A 127 -31.95 10.17 17.93
N PRO A 128 -32.79 10.69 18.84
CA PRO A 128 -33.40 12.01 18.66
C PRO A 128 -32.35 13.12 18.46
N ILE A 129 -31.25 13.06 19.21
CA ILE A 129 -30.12 13.99 19.12
C ILE A 129 -28.82 13.18 19.29
N PHE A 130 -28.14 12.89 18.17
CA PHE A 130 -26.91 12.09 18.20
C PHE A 130 -25.81 12.69 19.08
N PHE A 131 -25.67 14.02 19.10
CA PHE A 131 -24.65 14.70 19.91
C PHE A 131 -24.80 14.40 21.40
N ASN A 132 -26.02 14.52 21.93
CA ASN A 132 -26.30 14.24 23.34
C ASN A 132 -26.05 12.76 23.66
N GLU A 133 -26.52 11.85 22.79
CA GLU A 133 -26.29 10.42 23.01
C GLU A 133 -24.79 10.06 23.00
N MET A 134 -24.00 10.62 22.08
CA MET A 134 -22.55 10.44 22.09
C MET A 134 -21.89 11.02 23.35
N GLN A 135 -22.36 12.17 23.83
CA GLN A 135 -21.83 12.79 25.04
C GLN A 135 -22.15 11.95 26.30
N ASP A 136 -23.40 11.49 26.41
CA ASP A 136 -23.88 10.70 27.55
C ASP A 136 -23.21 9.31 27.60
N ASN A 137 -22.89 8.73 26.43
CA ASN A 137 -22.26 7.41 26.32
C ASN A 137 -20.75 7.47 26.05
N MET A 138 -20.10 8.63 26.19
CA MET A 138 -18.72 8.83 25.73
C MET A 138 -17.72 7.81 26.32
N LEU A 139 -17.85 7.46 27.60
CA LEU A 139 -16.98 6.47 28.25
C LEU A 139 -17.21 5.05 27.73
N ASP A 140 -18.48 4.67 27.55
CA ASP A 140 -18.89 3.39 26.98
C ASP A 140 -18.34 3.24 25.55
N TYR A 141 -18.54 4.25 24.71
CA TYR A 141 -18.07 4.26 23.32
C TYR A 141 -16.55 4.21 23.22
N CYS A 142 -15.84 4.97 24.06
CA CYS A 142 -14.38 4.91 24.10
C CYS A 142 -13.88 3.51 24.49
N THR A 143 -14.51 2.88 25.49
CA THR A 143 -14.11 1.54 25.97
C THR A 143 -14.40 0.49 24.89
N PHE A 144 -15.60 0.52 24.30
CA PHE A 144 -16.01 -0.40 23.26
C PHE A 144 -15.16 -0.27 21.99
N LEU A 145 -14.82 0.97 21.59
CA LEU A 145 -13.94 1.21 20.44
C LEU A 145 -12.51 0.73 20.70
N GLU A 146 -11.97 0.96 21.89
CA GLU A 146 -10.63 0.48 22.25
C GLU A 146 -10.52 -1.05 22.14
N GLU A 147 -11.57 -1.76 22.57
CA GLU A 147 -11.67 -3.21 22.41
C GLU A 147 -11.75 -3.63 20.93
N LEU A 148 -12.58 -2.98 20.11
CA LEU A 148 -12.63 -3.22 18.67
C LEU A 148 -11.27 -3.00 17.99
N ILE A 149 -10.55 -1.94 18.39
CA ILE A 149 -9.22 -1.63 17.87
C ILE A 149 -8.22 -2.73 18.30
N TYR A 150 -8.28 -3.21 19.54
CA TYR A 150 -7.44 -4.32 19.98
C TYR A 150 -7.66 -5.60 19.15
N ILE A 151 -8.93 -6.00 18.95
CA ILE A 151 -9.26 -7.18 18.14
C ILE A 151 -8.77 -7.00 16.69
N GLY A 152 -9.02 -5.83 16.10
CA GLY A 152 -8.59 -5.52 14.74
C GLY A 152 -7.08 -5.47 14.57
N GLU A 153 -6.34 -5.04 15.60
CA GLU A 153 -4.88 -5.03 15.61
C GLU A 153 -4.33 -6.45 15.59
N TRP A 154 -4.88 -7.36 16.42
CA TRP A 154 -4.44 -8.76 16.41
C TRP A 154 -4.87 -9.53 15.17
N ALA A 155 -6.00 -9.18 14.54
CA ALA A 155 -6.31 -9.65 13.19
C ALA A 155 -5.23 -9.20 12.18
N PHE A 156 -4.86 -7.92 12.20
CA PHE A 156 -3.80 -7.40 11.33
C PHE A 156 -2.46 -8.11 11.58
N ILE A 157 -1.99 -8.17 12.83
CA ILE A 157 -0.74 -8.83 13.21
C ILE A 157 -0.73 -10.29 12.76
N SER A 158 -1.79 -11.06 13.04
CA SER A 158 -1.91 -12.46 12.60
C SER A 158 -1.80 -12.60 11.08
N SER A 159 -2.41 -11.67 10.33
CA SER A 159 -2.31 -11.65 8.87
C SER A 159 -0.89 -11.36 8.36
N GLU A 160 -0.13 -10.51 9.06
CA GLU A 160 1.24 -10.17 8.70
C GLU A 160 2.21 -11.32 9.02
N TYR A 161 2.04 -11.99 10.17
CA TYR A 161 2.79 -13.22 10.47
C TYR A 161 2.52 -14.32 9.44
N LEU A 162 1.26 -14.48 9.01
CA LEU A 162 0.90 -15.45 7.98
C LEU A 162 1.59 -15.12 6.64
N ALA A 163 1.61 -13.85 6.24
CA ALA A 163 2.30 -13.41 5.04
C ALA A 163 3.82 -13.64 5.14
N ARG A 164 4.42 -13.39 6.31
CA ARG A 164 5.85 -13.66 6.58
C ARG A 164 6.20 -15.13 6.47
N VAL A 165 5.42 -16.04 7.05
CA VAL A 165 5.64 -17.50 6.91
C VAL A 165 5.59 -17.96 5.46
N GLN A 166 4.69 -17.37 4.67
CA GLN A 166 4.56 -17.72 3.26
C GLN A 166 5.72 -17.22 2.40
N LEU A 167 6.36 -16.12 2.80
CA LEU A 167 7.53 -15.55 2.12
C LEU A 167 8.85 -16.12 2.63
N PHE A 168 8.94 -16.37 3.94
CA PHE A 168 10.14 -16.75 4.67
C PHE A 168 9.80 -17.88 5.66
N PRO A 169 9.71 -19.13 5.17
CA PRO A 169 9.14 -20.26 5.93
C PRO A 169 9.79 -20.53 7.29
N LYS A 170 11.11 -20.30 7.41
CA LYS A 170 11.88 -20.56 8.64
C LYS A 170 11.84 -19.39 9.65
N ALA A 171 11.16 -18.29 9.35
CA ALA A 171 11.24 -17.07 10.17
C ALA A 171 10.40 -17.10 11.44
N ILE A 172 9.30 -17.87 11.44
CA ILE A 172 8.25 -17.82 12.46
C ILE A 172 7.98 -19.23 12.99
N GLY A 173 7.71 -19.33 14.29
CA GLY A 173 7.17 -20.52 14.93
C GLY A 173 6.02 -20.16 15.87
N VAL A 174 5.37 -21.17 16.43
CA VAL A 174 4.32 -20.97 17.44
C VAL A 174 4.56 -21.91 18.61
N LYS A 175 4.48 -21.37 19.82
CA LYS A 175 4.67 -22.12 21.06
C LYS A 175 3.47 -21.98 21.97
N TYR A 176 3.10 -23.07 22.65
CA TYR A 176 2.14 -23.04 23.74
C TYR A 176 2.88 -23.02 25.08
N GLU A 177 2.78 -21.91 25.80
CA GLU A 177 3.40 -21.72 27.11
C GLU A 177 2.54 -22.32 28.21
N ARG A 178 2.79 -23.58 28.57
CA ARG A 178 2.00 -24.34 29.56
C ARG A 178 1.79 -23.66 30.92
N LYS A 179 2.74 -22.81 31.36
CA LYS A 179 2.64 -22.10 32.65
C LYS A 179 1.61 -20.98 32.60
N GLU A 180 1.65 -20.19 31.53
CA GLU A 180 0.74 -19.07 31.30
C GLU A 180 -0.56 -19.51 30.61
N LYS A 181 -0.59 -20.76 30.10
CA LYS A 181 -1.66 -21.31 29.26
C LYS A 181 -1.98 -20.43 28.05
N GLU A 182 -0.92 -19.91 27.44
CA GLU A 182 -1.01 -18.91 26.39
C GLU A 182 -0.17 -19.33 25.18
N ILE A 183 -0.67 -19.06 23.98
CA ILE A 183 0.09 -19.16 22.74
C ILE A 183 1.07 -17.99 22.64
N ALA A 184 2.24 -18.22 22.05
CA ALA A 184 3.21 -17.20 21.69
C ALA A 184 3.62 -17.37 20.22
N PHE A 185 3.62 -16.27 19.47
CA PHE A 185 4.23 -16.23 18.14
C PHE A 185 5.72 -15.97 18.30
N LEU A 186 6.52 -16.91 17.80
CA LEU A 186 7.97 -16.86 17.89
C LEU A 186 8.55 -16.32 16.59
N THR A 187 9.71 -15.68 16.72
CA THR A 187 10.54 -15.28 15.58
C THR A 187 11.96 -15.78 15.82
N TYR A 188 12.58 -16.37 14.80
CA TYR A 188 13.91 -16.98 14.95
C TYR A 188 15.01 -16.11 14.37
N GLN A 189 16.15 -16.00 15.06
CA GLN A 189 17.32 -15.32 14.51
C GLN A 189 17.76 -15.97 13.19
N PRO A 190 18.26 -15.17 12.22
CA PRO A 190 18.54 -13.73 12.25
C PRO A 190 17.36 -12.85 11.80
N TYR A 191 16.20 -13.44 11.49
CA TYR A 191 15.10 -12.73 10.82
C TYR A 191 14.62 -11.47 11.57
N PRO A 192 14.46 -11.43 12.91
CA PRO A 192 14.08 -10.20 13.62
C PRO A 192 15.05 -9.03 13.41
N LEU A 193 16.35 -9.30 13.47
CA LEU A 193 17.38 -8.27 13.25
C LEU A 193 17.32 -7.76 11.82
N PHE A 194 17.12 -8.66 10.87
CA PHE A 194 17.04 -8.30 9.47
C PHE A 194 15.76 -7.54 9.11
N PHE A 195 14.60 -7.94 9.64
CA PHE A 195 13.35 -7.18 9.48
C PHE A 195 13.43 -5.79 10.14
N SER A 196 14.11 -5.66 11.28
CA SER A 196 14.37 -4.36 11.90
C SER A 196 15.26 -3.48 11.03
N TYR A 197 16.31 -4.05 10.43
CA TYR A 197 17.14 -3.34 9.44
C TYR A 197 16.30 -2.84 8.26
N ILE A 198 15.51 -3.70 7.64
CA ILE A 198 14.61 -3.34 6.54
C ILE A 198 13.66 -2.20 6.97
N PHE A 199 12.98 -2.34 8.10
CA PHE A 199 12.03 -1.34 8.57
C PHE A 199 12.64 0.05 8.74
N ASN A 200 13.86 0.12 9.28
CA ASN A 200 14.57 1.38 9.45
C ASN A 200 15.06 1.97 8.11
N ASP A 201 15.42 1.11 7.17
CA ASP A 201 15.93 1.49 5.85
C ASP A 201 14.83 1.99 4.90
N LEU A 202 13.59 1.47 5.04
CA LEU A 202 12.43 1.91 4.25
C LEU A 202 12.21 3.43 4.27
N ASN A 203 12.51 4.10 5.39
CA ASN A 203 12.36 5.56 5.50
C ASN A 203 13.28 6.32 4.54
N ASN A 204 14.49 5.81 4.30
CA ASN A 204 15.43 6.41 3.34
C ASN A 204 14.86 6.31 1.92
N HIS A 205 14.34 5.14 1.56
CA HIS A 205 13.74 4.90 0.26
C HIS A 205 12.47 5.73 0.01
N ASN A 206 11.64 5.89 1.04
CA ASN A 206 10.40 6.66 0.94
C ASN A 206 10.63 8.18 0.83
N SER A 207 11.83 8.67 1.17
CA SER A 207 12.15 10.10 1.09
C SER A 207 12.33 10.61 -0.34
N GLU A 208 12.62 9.72 -1.29
CA GLU A 208 12.84 10.05 -2.71
C GLU A 208 11.97 9.16 -3.60
N VAL A 209 10.72 9.59 -3.83
CA VAL A 209 9.76 8.89 -4.69
C VAL A 209 9.23 9.79 -5.79
N ALA A 210 9.10 9.27 -7.00
CA ALA A 210 8.44 9.97 -8.10
C ALA A 210 6.92 9.81 -7.97
N LEU A 211 6.25 10.90 -7.60
CA LEU A 211 4.81 10.93 -7.42
C LEU A 211 4.12 11.10 -8.77
N SER A 212 3.18 10.20 -9.07
CA SER A 212 2.17 10.44 -10.09
C SER A 212 0.96 11.02 -9.39
N ASP A 213 0.65 12.31 -9.60
CA ASP A 213 -0.60 12.92 -9.15
C ASP A 213 -1.32 13.53 -10.35
N CYS A 214 -2.42 12.90 -10.73
CA CYS A 214 -3.23 13.32 -11.86
C CYS A 214 -4.53 14.02 -11.42
N LEU A 215 -4.62 14.54 -10.18
CA LEU A 215 -5.81 15.22 -9.69
C LEU A 215 -6.18 16.43 -10.55
N HIS A 216 -5.20 17.24 -10.93
CA HIS A 216 -5.43 18.41 -11.76
C HIS A 216 -5.97 18.02 -13.15
N ASP A 217 -5.36 17.02 -13.77
CA ASP A 217 -5.81 16.49 -15.07
C ASP A 217 -7.20 15.87 -14.99
N PHE A 218 -7.51 15.19 -13.89
CA PHE A 218 -8.85 14.66 -13.61
C PHE A 218 -9.88 15.80 -13.49
N LYS A 219 -9.57 16.87 -12.76
CA LYS A 219 -10.45 18.04 -12.66
C LYS A 219 -10.70 18.70 -14.02
N HIS A 220 -9.65 18.84 -14.84
CA HIS A 220 -9.75 19.37 -16.20
C HIS A 220 -10.60 18.50 -17.12
N LEU A 221 -10.40 17.18 -17.05
CA LEU A 221 -11.23 16.23 -17.80
C LEU A 221 -12.70 16.37 -17.44
N VAL A 222 -13.01 16.48 -16.14
CA VAL A 222 -14.38 16.62 -15.66
C VAL A 222 -15.03 17.90 -16.21
N GLU A 223 -14.29 19.01 -16.21
CA GLU A 223 -14.75 20.28 -16.77
C GLU A 223 -14.91 20.24 -18.29
N ASP A 224 -13.92 19.74 -19.03
CA ASP A 224 -13.92 19.70 -20.50
C ASP A 224 -14.95 18.72 -21.07
N LYS A 225 -15.05 17.51 -20.50
CA LYS A 225 -15.89 16.43 -21.07
C LYS A 225 -17.30 16.39 -20.53
N TYR A 226 -17.51 16.84 -19.30
CA TYR A 226 -18.83 16.77 -18.66
C TYR A 226 -19.42 18.15 -18.38
N SER A 227 -18.73 19.24 -18.74
CA SER A 227 -19.23 20.62 -18.60
C SER A 227 -19.59 20.99 -17.15
N ILE A 228 -18.85 20.47 -16.18
CA ILE A 228 -19.01 20.80 -14.77
C ILE A 228 -17.65 20.90 -14.09
N LYS A 229 -17.48 21.92 -13.25
CA LYS A 229 -16.29 22.02 -12.40
C LYS A 229 -16.35 20.95 -11.31
N TYR A 230 -15.23 20.28 -11.07
CA TYR A 230 -15.13 19.31 -9.97
C TYR A 230 -15.60 19.90 -8.63
N ASP A 231 -15.24 21.15 -8.34
CA ASP A 231 -15.63 21.80 -7.08
C ASP A 231 -17.17 21.94 -6.94
N ASN A 232 -17.92 21.99 -8.05
CA ASN A 232 -19.38 21.95 -8.03
C ASN A 232 -19.91 20.53 -7.72
N LEU A 233 -19.19 19.47 -8.10
CA LEU A 233 -19.53 18.09 -7.76
C LEU A 233 -19.36 17.80 -6.27
N CYS A 234 -18.45 18.49 -5.59
CA CYS A 234 -18.19 18.31 -4.17
C CYS A 234 -18.60 19.50 -3.30
N TYR A 235 -19.33 20.49 -3.84
CA TYR A 235 -19.73 21.70 -3.11
C TYR A 235 -20.47 21.39 -1.80
N PHE A 236 -21.29 20.34 -1.80
CA PHE A 236 -22.02 19.90 -0.61
C PHE A 236 -21.10 19.51 0.55
N VAL A 237 -19.86 19.10 0.29
CA VAL A 237 -18.86 18.79 1.32
C VAL A 237 -18.52 20.05 2.13
N ALA A 238 -18.37 21.20 1.43
CA ALA A 238 -18.14 22.49 2.07
C ALA A 238 -19.40 23.07 2.71
N GLU A 239 -20.58 22.95 2.08
CA GLU A 239 -21.84 23.41 2.67
C GLU A 239 -22.23 22.65 3.94
N ASN A 240 -22.01 21.33 3.97
CA ASN A 240 -22.36 20.50 5.12
C ASN A 240 -21.59 20.92 6.38
N LEU A 241 -20.38 21.46 6.25
CA LEU A 241 -19.63 22.05 7.35
C LEU A 241 -20.20 23.38 7.85
N GLN A 242 -20.87 24.14 6.98
CA GLN A 242 -21.40 25.46 7.33
C GLN A 242 -22.80 25.40 7.96
N LYS A 243 -23.54 24.29 7.79
CA LYS A 243 -24.88 24.11 8.36
C LYS A 243 -24.80 23.37 9.70
N PRO A 244 -25.28 23.97 10.81
CA PRO A 244 -25.27 23.32 12.13
C PRO A 244 -25.96 21.96 12.16
N GLU A 245 -27.03 21.77 11.38
CA GLU A 245 -27.76 20.48 11.28
C GLU A 245 -26.95 19.34 10.64
N ASN A 246 -25.97 19.66 9.79
CA ASN A 246 -25.16 18.70 9.06
C ASN A 246 -23.73 18.59 9.63
N ARG A 247 -23.48 19.20 10.79
CA ARG A 247 -22.14 19.28 11.41
C ARG A 247 -21.50 17.90 11.65
N LEU A 248 -22.31 16.86 11.81
CA LEU A 248 -21.85 15.48 11.99
C LEU A 248 -21.73 14.70 10.67
N GLY A 249 -21.97 15.33 9.52
CA GLY A 249 -21.86 14.69 8.20
C GLY A 249 -23.00 13.75 7.82
N VAL A 250 -24.05 13.64 8.64
CA VAL A 250 -25.23 12.78 8.39
C VAL A 250 -26.19 13.50 7.45
N THR A 251 -26.52 12.90 6.31
CA THR A 251 -27.33 13.54 5.28
C THR A 251 -28.21 12.58 4.50
N HIS A 252 -29.26 13.11 3.85
CA HIS A 252 -29.99 12.42 2.80
C HIS A 252 -29.35 12.73 1.45
N PHE A 253 -28.29 12.00 1.13
CA PHE A 253 -27.48 12.28 -0.05
C PHE A 253 -28.23 12.25 -1.40
N PRO A 254 -29.22 11.37 -1.63
CA PRO A 254 -30.00 11.38 -2.87
C PRO A 254 -30.68 12.73 -3.17
N GLU A 255 -31.13 13.46 -2.14
CA GLU A 255 -31.72 14.79 -2.33
C GLU A 255 -30.67 15.84 -2.71
N ILE A 256 -29.43 15.71 -2.22
CA ILE A 256 -28.31 16.54 -2.66
C ILE A 256 -28.02 16.27 -4.13
N VAL A 257 -27.88 15.00 -4.53
CA VAL A 257 -27.63 14.62 -5.92
C VAL A 257 -28.75 15.12 -6.83
N LYS A 258 -30.01 15.03 -6.40
CA LYS A 258 -31.17 15.56 -7.13
C LYS A 258 -31.09 17.08 -7.35
N ARG A 259 -30.64 17.84 -6.34
CA ARG A 259 -30.43 19.29 -6.48
C ARG A 259 -29.28 19.61 -7.44
N ILE A 260 -28.19 18.83 -7.38
CA ILE A 260 -27.07 19.00 -8.31
C ILE A 260 -27.56 18.78 -9.75
N LYS A 261 -28.26 17.67 -10.00
CA LYS A 261 -28.91 17.36 -11.29
C LYS A 261 -29.85 18.47 -11.77
N ALA A 262 -30.70 19.00 -10.89
CA ALA A 262 -31.63 20.06 -11.26
C ALA A 262 -30.96 21.40 -11.62
N ASN A 263 -29.76 21.65 -11.09
CA ASN A 263 -29.02 22.90 -11.27
C ASN A 263 -27.88 22.78 -12.29
N THR A 264 -27.84 21.70 -13.07
CA THR A 264 -26.76 21.44 -14.02
C THR A 264 -27.30 20.88 -15.34
N ALA A 265 -26.59 21.15 -16.43
CA ALA A 265 -26.89 20.57 -17.74
C ALA A 265 -26.12 19.25 -18.00
N VAL A 266 -25.38 18.78 -17.00
CA VAL A 266 -24.53 17.57 -17.07
C VAL A 266 -25.40 16.33 -17.29
N ASP A 267 -24.88 15.37 -18.06
CA ASP A 267 -25.49 14.05 -18.17
C ASP A 267 -25.65 13.39 -16.79
N HIS A 268 -26.90 13.06 -16.45
CA HIS A 268 -27.23 12.41 -15.20
C HIS A 268 -26.54 11.05 -15.05
N THR A 269 -26.22 10.37 -16.16
CA THR A 269 -25.49 9.10 -16.16
C THR A 269 -24.08 9.27 -15.60
N PHE A 270 -23.39 10.36 -15.97
CA PHE A 270 -22.09 10.69 -15.38
C PHE A 270 -22.23 10.98 -13.89
N LEU A 271 -23.22 11.80 -13.49
CA LEU A 271 -23.42 12.14 -12.07
C LEU A 271 -23.74 10.90 -11.22
N ASP A 272 -24.63 10.03 -11.70
CA ASP A 272 -25.01 8.81 -11.00
C ASP A 272 -23.82 7.86 -10.83
N SER A 273 -23.11 7.59 -11.92
CA SER A 273 -21.91 6.73 -11.87
C SER A 273 -20.81 7.34 -11.00
N PHE A 274 -20.57 8.66 -11.09
CA PHE A 274 -19.58 9.36 -10.29
C PHE A 274 -19.81 9.12 -8.80
N TYR A 275 -21.01 9.42 -8.31
CA TYR A 275 -21.34 9.27 -6.89
C TYR A 275 -21.48 7.81 -6.45
N GLU A 276 -22.02 6.93 -7.29
CA GLU A 276 -22.09 5.50 -6.98
C GLU A 276 -20.68 4.90 -6.81
N GLY A 277 -19.74 5.27 -7.69
CA GLY A 277 -18.34 4.85 -7.58
C GLY A 277 -17.59 5.38 -6.35
N LEU A 278 -18.15 6.37 -5.65
CA LEU A 278 -17.62 6.93 -4.40
C LEU A 278 -18.34 6.43 -3.14
N THR A 279 -19.32 5.53 -3.30
CA THR A 279 -20.20 5.08 -2.22
C THR A 279 -19.92 3.64 -1.81
N ILE A 280 -19.83 3.42 -0.49
CA ILE A 280 -19.91 2.10 0.14
C ILE A 280 -21.33 1.92 0.65
N LYS A 281 -21.90 0.79 0.28
CA LYS A 281 -23.23 0.32 0.68
C LYS A 281 -23.15 -1.15 1.02
N LYS A 282 -24.18 -1.67 1.67
CA LYS A 282 -24.26 -3.07 2.09
C LYS A 282 -23.88 -4.08 0.99
N GLN A 283 -24.20 -3.79 -0.27
CA GLN A 283 -23.99 -4.70 -1.41
C GLN A 283 -22.54 -4.74 -1.91
N ASN A 284 -21.74 -3.70 -1.66
CA ASN A 284 -20.35 -3.64 -2.12
C ASN A 284 -19.32 -3.60 -0.97
N ALA A 285 -19.78 -3.54 0.28
CA ALA A 285 -18.92 -3.69 1.44
C ALA A 285 -18.28 -5.09 1.46
N LEU A 286 -16.95 -5.13 1.53
CA LEU A 286 -16.16 -6.36 1.59
C LEU A 286 -16.44 -7.15 2.89
N SER A 287 -16.04 -8.42 2.95
CA SER A 287 -15.94 -9.11 4.24
C SER A 287 -14.82 -8.53 5.11
N ILE A 288 -14.85 -8.78 6.43
CA ILE A 288 -13.77 -8.34 7.31
C ILE A 288 -12.42 -8.92 6.88
N GLU A 289 -12.38 -10.21 6.55
CA GLU A 289 -11.16 -10.87 6.09
C GLU A 289 -10.61 -10.20 4.80
N GLU A 290 -11.49 -9.89 3.86
CA GLU A 290 -11.13 -9.21 2.62
C GLU A 290 -10.61 -7.79 2.88
N CYS A 291 -11.13 -7.07 3.88
CA CYS A 291 -10.58 -5.77 4.26
C CYS A 291 -9.12 -5.84 4.74
N PHE A 292 -8.68 -6.97 5.31
CA PHE A 292 -7.27 -7.16 5.69
C PHE A 292 -6.41 -7.58 4.50
N TYR A 293 -6.85 -8.59 3.73
CA TYR A 293 -6.07 -9.14 2.60
C TYR A 293 -6.04 -8.24 1.36
N LYS A 294 -7.14 -7.57 1.05
CA LYS A 294 -7.29 -6.70 -0.12
C LYS A 294 -7.38 -5.25 0.35
N ASN A 295 -6.39 -4.81 1.10
CA ASN A 295 -6.49 -3.52 1.78
C ASN A 295 -6.43 -2.29 0.86
N GLN A 296 -5.99 -2.48 -0.39
CA GLN A 296 -5.99 -1.48 -1.46
C GLN A 296 -7.08 -1.76 -2.53
N ASP A 297 -8.11 -2.54 -2.19
CA ASP A 297 -9.26 -2.78 -3.08
C ASP A 297 -10.07 -1.50 -3.29
N ILE A 298 -10.58 -1.30 -4.51
CA ILE A 298 -11.33 -0.09 -4.89
C ILE A 298 -12.66 0.05 -4.15
N TYR A 299 -13.16 -1.01 -3.51
CA TYR A 299 -14.35 -0.97 -2.64
C TYR A 299 -14.06 -0.56 -1.19
N ARG A 300 -12.80 -0.29 -0.83
CA ARG A 300 -12.43 0.21 0.51
C ARG A 300 -12.83 1.66 0.71
N HIS A 301 -13.11 2.04 1.96
CA HIS A 301 -13.44 3.41 2.36
C HIS A 301 -12.27 4.35 2.07
N MET A 302 -11.04 3.81 2.00
CA MET A 302 -9.87 4.50 1.48
C MET A 302 -10.14 5.24 0.16
N TYR A 303 -10.94 4.68 -0.75
CA TYR A 303 -11.23 5.28 -2.07
C TYR A 303 -12.68 5.75 -2.21
N ARG A 304 -13.57 5.33 -1.30
CA ARG A 304 -15.02 5.60 -1.35
C ARG A 304 -15.47 6.37 -0.12
N PRO A 305 -15.50 7.72 -0.18
CA PRO A 305 -15.72 8.56 1.00
C PRO A 305 -17.17 8.59 1.50
N ILE A 306 -18.15 8.12 0.72
CA ILE A 306 -19.56 8.13 1.11
C ILE A 306 -19.92 6.78 1.73
N LEU A 307 -20.46 6.79 2.95
CA LEU A 307 -20.97 5.59 3.63
C LEU A 307 -22.49 5.64 3.67
N GLU A 308 -23.17 4.63 3.12
CA GLU A 308 -24.62 4.48 3.17
C GLU A 308 -25.04 3.57 4.33
N TYR A 309 -26.03 4.03 5.10
CA TYR A 309 -26.53 3.38 6.30
C TYR A 309 -28.05 3.22 6.27
N THR A 310 -28.52 2.07 6.76
CA THR A 310 -29.94 1.87 7.08
C THR A 310 -30.17 2.19 8.56
N ILE A 311 -30.84 3.30 8.85
CA ILE A 311 -31.14 3.79 10.20
C ILE A 311 -32.65 3.91 10.35
N ASP A 312 -33.24 3.19 11.31
CA ASP A 312 -34.69 3.14 11.53
C ASP A 312 -35.46 2.87 10.21
N ASP A 313 -34.97 1.88 9.46
CA ASP A 313 -35.47 1.43 8.15
C ASP A 313 -35.43 2.50 7.02
N LYS A 314 -34.67 3.58 7.22
CA LYS A 314 -34.43 4.64 6.21
C LYS A 314 -32.96 4.74 5.83
N GLN A 315 -32.70 5.21 4.61
CA GLN A 315 -31.33 5.40 4.12
C GLN A 315 -30.80 6.79 4.47
N TYR A 316 -29.61 6.80 5.06
CA TYR A 316 -28.82 7.98 5.39
C TYR A 316 -27.38 7.78 4.93
N HIS A 317 -26.67 8.87 4.76
CA HIS A 317 -25.27 8.85 4.32
C HIS A 317 -24.40 9.64 5.30
N ILE A 318 -23.19 9.14 5.54
CA ILE A 318 -22.13 9.89 6.22
C ILE A 318 -21.11 10.33 5.18
N ILE A 319 -20.75 11.61 5.19
CA ILE A 319 -19.70 12.17 4.35
C ILE A 319 -18.81 13.11 5.17
N GLY A 320 -17.54 12.74 5.30
CA GLY A 320 -16.50 13.54 5.95
C GLY A 320 -15.68 14.34 4.95
N VAL A 321 -15.23 15.54 5.35
CA VAL A 321 -14.46 16.44 4.48
C VAL A 321 -13.03 15.96 4.33
N ASN A 322 -12.40 15.60 5.46
CA ASN A 322 -11.05 15.06 5.45
C ASN A 322 -11.02 13.73 4.71
N LYS A 323 -12.04 12.87 4.93
CA LYS A 323 -12.19 11.62 4.20
C LYS A 323 -12.39 11.82 2.71
N TRP A 324 -13.20 12.79 2.29
CA TRP A 324 -13.39 13.11 0.86
C TRP A 324 -12.06 13.47 0.19
N MET A 325 -11.30 14.38 0.80
CA MET A 325 -9.98 14.79 0.30
C MET A 325 -9.00 13.62 0.28
N GLU A 326 -8.92 12.84 1.36
CA GLU A 326 -8.07 11.64 1.43
C GLU A 326 -8.43 10.67 0.31
N SER A 327 -9.71 10.35 0.11
CA SER A 327 -10.14 9.38 -0.90
C SER A 327 -9.83 9.80 -2.33
N ILE A 328 -10.08 11.07 -2.65
CA ILE A 328 -9.83 11.59 -4.00
C ILE A 328 -8.33 11.69 -4.30
N SER A 329 -7.53 12.09 -3.30
CA SER A 329 -6.07 12.06 -3.40
C SER A 329 -5.54 10.63 -3.56
N GLN A 330 -6.07 9.66 -2.82
CA GLN A 330 -5.69 8.25 -2.97
C GLN A 330 -6.08 7.68 -4.33
N LEU A 331 -7.23 8.09 -4.89
CA LEU A 331 -7.62 7.73 -6.25
C LEU A 331 -6.65 8.31 -7.30
N SER A 332 -6.32 9.59 -7.20
CA SER A 332 -5.46 10.28 -8.19
C SER A 332 -3.99 9.86 -8.14
N THR A 333 -3.52 9.41 -6.97
CA THR A 333 -2.10 9.05 -6.76
C THR A 333 -1.83 7.55 -6.76
N ASN A 334 -2.78 6.74 -6.32
CA ASN A 334 -2.57 5.32 -6.07
C ASN A 334 -3.57 4.41 -6.81
N CYS A 335 -4.51 4.96 -7.60
CA CYS A 335 -5.40 4.15 -8.43
C CYS A 335 -5.31 4.49 -9.92
N PHE A 336 -5.62 5.73 -10.32
CA PHE A 336 -5.66 6.11 -11.75
C PHE A 336 -4.33 5.87 -12.47
N PRO A 337 -3.14 6.14 -11.87
CA PRO A 337 -1.86 5.84 -12.51
C PRO A 337 -1.61 4.36 -12.79
N PHE A 338 -2.42 3.46 -12.23
CA PHE A 338 -2.28 2.02 -12.36
C PHE A 338 -3.50 1.39 -13.04
N GLY A 339 -4.28 2.18 -13.77
CA GLY A 339 -5.47 1.71 -14.48
C GLY A 339 -6.64 1.32 -13.58
N ILE A 340 -6.59 1.63 -12.27
CA ILE A 340 -7.60 1.23 -11.28
C ILE A 340 -8.56 2.40 -11.03
N PHE A 341 -9.85 2.12 -11.05
CA PHE A 341 -10.91 3.09 -10.73
C PHE A 341 -12.24 2.39 -10.44
N PRO A 342 -13.20 3.09 -9.83
CA PRO A 342 -14.51 2.52 -9.51
C PRO A 342 -15.17 1.87 -10.74
N PRO A 343 -15.61 0.61 -10.68
CA PRO A 343 -16.25 -0.06 -11.80
C PRO A 343 -17.48 0.67 -12.34
N GLU A 344 -18.20 1.38 -11.48
CA GLU A 344 -19.36 2.21 -11.82
C GLU A 344 -19.00 3.29 -12.84
N TRP A 345 -17.76 3.82 -12.81
CA TRP A 345 -17.32 4.86 -13.72
C TRP A 345 -17.01 4.35 -15.14
N LYS A 346 -16.95 3.03 -15.35
CA LYS A 346 -16.64 2.42 -16.66
C LYS A 346 -17.68 2.75 -17.74
N VAL A 347 -18.88 3.15 -17.34
CA VAL A 347 -19.92 3.63 -18.27
C VAL A 347 -19.49 4.91 -18.99
N ASN A 348 -18.55 5.66 -18.42
CA ASN A 348 -18.05 6.92 -18.95
C ASN A 348 -16.78 6.69 -19.79
N ASN A 349 -16.94 6.67 -21.11
CA ASN A 349 -15.85 6.38 -22.05
C ASN A 349 -14.66 7.36 -21.93
N ASP A 350 -14.92 8.65 -21.68
CA ASP A 350 -13.83 9.63 -21.55
C ASP A 350 -13.06 9.47 -20.24
N LEU A 351 -13.73 9.08 -19.13
CA LEU A 351 -13.02 8.71 -17.89
C LEU A 351 -12.12 7.50 -18.13
N LYS A 352 -12.64 6.47 -18.80
CA LYS A 352 -11.88 5.26 -19.13
C LYS A 352 -10.64 5.59 -19.95
N LYS A 353 -10.79 6.36 -21.04
CA LYS A 353 -9.68 6.77 -21.91
C LYS A 353 -8.65 7.62 -21.18
N PHE A 354 -9.10 8.50 -20.28
CA PHE A 354 -8.19 9.28 -19.44
C PHE A 354 -7.35 8.36 -18.57
N ILE A 355 -7.97 7.41 -17.87
CA ILE A 355 -7.25 6.50 -16.97
C ILE A 355 -6.29 5.59 -17.74
N GLU A 356 -6.69 5.07 -18.90
CA GLU A 356 -5.80 4.34 -19.81
C GLU A 356 -4.61 5.21 -20.26
N LYS A 357 -4.81 6.51 -20.50
CA LYS A 357 -3.72 7.42 -20.83
C LYS A 357 -2.76 7.61 -19.65
N VAL A 358 -3.28 7.84 -18.43
CA VAL A 358 -2.45 8.02 -17.24
C VAL A 358 -1.65 6.74 -16.97
N ASP A 359 -2.30 5.58 -17.00
CA ASP A 359 -1.68 4.25 -16.86
C ASP A 359 -0.58 4.02 -17.91
N ASN A 360 -0.79 4.38 -19.19
CA ASN A 360 0.26 4.23 -20.19
C ASN A 360 1.46 5.20 -20.04
N THR A 361 1.35 6.21 -19.17
CA THR A 361 2.39 7.23 -18.99
C THR A 361 3.09 7.17 -17.64
N HIS A 362 2.58 6.38 -16.70
CA HIS A 362 3.09 6.38 -15.32
C HIS A 362 4.54 5.87 -15.22
N ASP A 363 4.98 4.92 -16.04
CA ASP A 363 6.38 4.45 -16.02
C ASP A 363 7.38 5.57 -16.36
N LYS A 364 6.98 6.54 -17.20
CA LYS A 364 7.79 7.72 -17.54
C LYS A 364 8.00 8.65 -16.34
N VAL A 365 7.11 8.60 -15.35
CA VAL A 365 7.23 9.38 -14.11
C VAL A 365 8.48 8.93 -13.34
N LEU A 366 8.85 7.65 -13.40
CA LEU A 366 10.09 7.14 -12.80
C LEU A 366 11.31 7.36 -13.72
N GLN A 367 11.16 7.11 -15.02
CA GLN A 367 12.27 7.14 -15.98
C GLN A 367 12.90 8.55 -16.11
N ASN A 368 12.08 9.61 -16.03
CA ASN A 368 12.54 11.00 -16.18
C ASN A 368 13.53 11.42 -15.09
N PRO A 369 13.21 11.34 -13.77
CA PRO A 369 14.15 11.63 -12.69
C PRO A 369 15.45 10.82 -12.79
N ILE A 370 15.35 9.54 -13.13
CA ILE A 370 16.52 8.66 -13.27
C ILE A 370 17.42 9.12 -14.42
N SER A 371 16.84 9.49 -15.55
CA SER A 371 17.56 10.02 -16.71
C SER A 371 18.27 11.35 -16.37
N GLU A 372 17.64 12.20 -15.55
CA GLU A 372 18.26 13.43 -15.07
C GLU A 372 19.45 13.16 -14.15
N ILE A 373 19.33 12.17 -13.25
CA ILE A 373 20.42 11.72 -12.39
C ILE A 373 21.62 11.22 -13.23
N ILE A 374 21.38 10.32 -14.19
CA ILE A 374 22.42 9.80 -15.11
C ILE A 374 23.10 10.94 -15.88
N ARG A 375 22.29 11.85 -16.43
CA ARG A 375 22.77 13.03 -17.17
C ARG A 375 23.62 13.94 -16.29
N SER A 376 23.21 14.20 -15.05
CA SER A 376 23.95 15.04 -14.10
C SER A 376 25.34 14.48 -13.77
N LYS A 377 25.46 13.15 -13.78
CA LYS A 377 26.72 12.41 -13.56
C LYS A 377 27.52 12.19 -14.84
N LYS A 378 27.00 12.63 -15.99
CA LYS A 378 27.65 12.57 -17.31
C LYS A 378 27.95 11.15 -17.79
N PHE A 379 27.16 10.17 -17.38
CA PHE A 379 27.23 8.83 -17.96
C PHE A 379 26.59 8.84 -19.35
N PRO A 380 27.20 8.21 -20.38
CA PRO A 380 26.54 8.00 -21.66
C PRO A 380 25.34 7.06 -21.50
N PHE A 381 24.18 7.44 -22.03
CA PHE A 381 22.97 6.64 -21.90
C PHE A 381 22.00 6.79 -23.07
N GLU A 382 21.02 5.89 -23.16
CA GLU A 382 19.83 5.99 -24.02
C GLU A 382 18.60 5.50 -23.25
N ILE A 383 17.43 5.94 -23.69
CA ILE A 383 16.13 5.64 -23.09
C ILE A 383 15.15 5.14 -24.15
N ASP A 384 14.13 4.39 -23.75
CA ASP A 384 13.05 3.88 -24.62
C ASP A 384 13.59 3.18 -25.89
N ILE A 385 14.61 2.33 -25.73
CA ILE A 385 15.37 1.79 -26.86
C ILE A 385 14.59 0.66 -27.52
N LYS A 386 14.10 0.90 -28.74
CA LYS A 386 13.40 -0.10 -29.57
C LYS A 386 14.25 -0.66 -30.70
N SER A 387 15.37 -0.01 -30.98
CA SER A 387 16.28 -0.45 -32.04
C SER A 387 17.69 0.11 -31.86
N PHE A 388 18.69 -0.65 -32.31
CA PHE A 388 20.10 -0.23 -32.28
C PHE A 388 20.64 0.04 -33.68
N GLN A 389 21.46 1.07 -33.81
CA GLN A 389 22.13 1.41 -35.06
C GLN A 389 23.44 0.61 -35.21
N THR A 390 23.62 -0.01 -36.38
CA THR A 390 24.81 -0.81 -36.73
C THR A 390 25.85 0.01 -37.47
N HIS A 391 27.07 -0.52 -37.62
CA HIS A 391 28.15 0.10 -38.42
C HIS A 391 27.75 0.42 -39.87
N LYS A 392 26.78 -0.31 -40.45
CA LYS A 392 26.23 -0.05 -41.80
C LYS A 392 25.15 1.03 -41.83
N LYS A 393 24.92 1.73 -40.71
CA LYS A 393 23.81 2.66 -40.48
C LYS A 393 22.42 2.03 -40.65
N GLN A 394 22.32 0.71 -40.52
CA GLN A 394 21.05 -0.02 -40.47
C GLN A 394 20.58 -0.16 -39.02
N PHE A 395 19.28 -0.26 -38.79
CA PHE A 395 18.70 -0.43 -37.46
C PHE A 395 18.27 -1.89 -37.23
N ILE A 396 18.67 -2.46 -36.10
CA ILE A 396 18.18 -3.75 -35.60
C ILE A 396 17.03 -3.45 -34.64
N ASN A 397 15.80 -3.82 -35.01
CA ASN A 397 14.64 -3.72 -34.13
C ASN A 397 14.68 -4.83 -33.07
N ILE A 398 14.50 -4.44 -31.81
CA ILE A 398 14.48 -5.36 -30.66
C ILE A 398 13.10 -5.47 -29.99
N ASP A 399 12.18 -4.56 -30.32
CA ASP A 399 10.82 -4.48 -29.75
C ASP A 399 10.05 -5.80 -29.96
N SER A 400 10.17 -6.39 -31.16
CA SER A 400 9.52 -7.67 -31.48
C SER A 400 10.22 -8.91 -30.93
N THR A 401 11.41 -8.80 -30.32
CA THR A 401 12.21 -9.94 -29.87
C THR A 401 12.34 -9.98 -28.35
N ILE A 402 12.96 -8.96 -27.77
CA ILE A 402 13.20 -8.85 -26.32
C ILE A 402 12.34 -7.77 -25.65
N GLY A 403 11.63 -6.98 -26.44
CA GLY A 403 10.95 -5.75 -25.99
C GLY A 403 11.86 -4.54 -26.10
N ASP A 404 11.37 -3.38 -25.66
CA ASP A 404 12.16 -2.18 -25.48
C ASP A 404 13.11 -2.28 -24.28
N ILE A 405 14.16 -1.46 -24.23
CA ILE A 405 15.01 -1.29 -23.03
C ILE A 405 14.73 0.10 -22.47
N ASP A 406 14.25 0.18 -21.23
CA ASP A 406 13.84 1.45 -20.62
C ASP A 406 15.02 2.41 -20.51
N ILE A 407 16.15 1.94 -19.96
CA ILE A 407 17.38 2.72 -19.88
C ILE A 407 18.59 1.81 -20.10
N LEU A 408 19.52 2.23 -20.95
CA LEU A 408 20.85 1.62 -21.11
C LEU A 408 21.91 2.69 -20.86
N PHE A 409 22.80 2.50 -19.89
CA PHE A 409 23.89 3.45 -19.63
C PHE A 409 25.23 2.76 -19.42
N LEU A 410 26.30 3.50 -19.70
CA LEU A 410 27.67 3.01 -19.66
C LEU A 410 28.42 3.64 -18.49
N ASP A 411 28.89 2.82 -17.56
CA ASP A 411 29.87 3.22 -16.58
C ASP A 411 31.27 2.89 -17.10
N LEU A 412 31.89 3.90 -17.71
CA LEU A 412 33.21 3.78 -18.33
C LEU A 412 34.32 3.56 -17.31
N ASN A 413 34.14 4.01 -16.05
CA ASN A 413 35.16 3.89 -15.02
C ASN A 413 35.24 2.48 -14.46
N ASN A 414 34.07 1.86 -14.23
CA ASN A 414 33.98 0.51 -13.69
C ASN A 414 33.84 -0.58 -14.79
N LYS A 415 33.85 -0.18 -16.06
CA LYS A 415 33.64 -1.03 -17.24
C LYS A 415 32.34 -1.83 -17.16
N LYS A 416 31.22 -1.13 -16.98
CA LYS A 416 29.89 -1.75 -16.89
C LYS A 416 28.90 -1.19 -17.90
N ILE A 417 28.10 -2.06 -18.48
CA ILE A 417 26.92 -1.73 -19.29
C ILE A 417 25.70 -2.08 -18.46
N TYR A 418 24.98 -1.07 -18.00
CA TYR A 418 23.78 -1.26 -17.21
C TYR A 418 22.55 -1.33 -18.12
N VAL A 419 21.87 -2.47 -18.09
CA VAL A 419 20.57 -2.69 -18.73
C VAL A 419 19.52 -2.54 -17.64
N SER A 420 18.75 -1.46 -17.68
CA SER A 420 17.82 -1.12 -16.61
C SER A 420 16.37 -1.27 -17.05
N GLU A 421 15.57 -1.81 -16.14
CA GLU A 421 14.12 -1.90 -16.26
C GLU A 421 13.46 -1.06 -15.16
N CYS A 422 12.66 -0.07 -15.54
CA CYS A 422 11.87 0.75 -14.65
C CYS A 422 10.56 0.01 -14.29
N LYS A 423 10.21 0.02 -13.01
CA LYS A 423 8.95 -0.54 -12.50
C LYS A 423 8.32 0.45 -11.54
N HIS A 424 7.36 1.21 -12.04
CA HIS A 424 6.54 2.09 -11.21
C HIS A 424 5.48 1.22 -10.51
N ASN A 425 5.78 0.73 -9.32
CA ASN A 425 4.82 -0.05 -8.52
C ASN A 425 4.03 0.87 -7.59
N ARG A 426 2.80 0.47 -7.27
CA ARG A 426 1.98 1.09 -6.21
C ARG A 426 2.73 1.03 -4.88
N SER A 427 2.77 2.15 -4.16
CA SER A 427 3.33 2.18 -2.81
C SER A 427 2.56 1.22 -1.90
N ARG A 428 3.30 0.30 -1.27
CA ARG A 428 2.79 -0.77 -0.42
C ARG A 428 3.70 -0.90 0.78
N PHE A 429 3.11 -1.12 1.95
CA PHE A 429 3.83 -1.10 3.23
C PHE A 429 3.58 -2.35 4.09
N ASP A 430 2.74 -3.28 3.61
CA ASP A 430 2.38 -4.49 4.33
C ASP A 430 2.92 -5.74 3.64
N TYR A 431 3.22 -6.77 4.42
CA TYR A 431 3.74 -8.04 3.93
C TYR A 431 2.76 -8.74 2.99
N ASN A 432 1.45 -8.63 3.24
CA ASN A 432 0.42 -9.17 2.35
C ASN A 432 0.50 -8.60 0.92
N ASN A 433 0.78 -7.29 0.80
CA ASN A 433 0.88 -6.62 -0.49
C ASN A 433 2.23 -6.87 -1.17
N TRP A 434 3.31 -6.93 -0.40
CA TRP A 434 4.64 -7.24 -0.91
C TRP A 434 4.73 -8.66 -1.44
N LYS A 435 3.96 -9.62 -0.90
CA LYS A 435 3.89 -10.97 -1.45
C LYS A 435 3.52 -10.98 -2.93
N ARG A 436 2.54 -10.17 -3.33
CA ARG A 436 2.13 -10.04 -4.74
C ARG A 436 3.24 -9.44 -5.60
N ASP A 437 3.94 -8.43 -5.11
CA ASP A 437 5.05 -7.83 -5.86
C ASP A 437 6.19 -8.82 -6.00
N TYR A 438 6.52 -9.53 -4.94
CA TYR A 438 7.55 -10.56 -4.91
C TYR A 438 7.30 -11.64 -5.97
N SER A 439 6.06 -12.15 -6.10
CA SER A 439 5.69 -13.08 -7.17
C SER A 439 5.81 -12.44 -8.56
N ASN A 440 5.32 -11.22 -8.76
CA ASN A 440 5.42 -10.54 -10.07
C ASN A 440 6.87 -10.38 -10.53
N PHE A 441 7.77 -10.01 -9.62
CA PHE A 441 9.18 -9.89 -9.95
C PHE A 441 9.79 -11.23 -10.34
N LYS A 442 9.65 -12.26 -9.49
CA LYS A 442 10.22 -13.60 -9.76
C LYS A 442 9.64 -14.24 -11.02
N ASP A 443 8.31 -14.23 -11.17
CA ASP A 443 7.66 -15.01 -12.22
C ASP A 443 7.72 -14.32 -13.59
N LYS A 444 7.73 -12.97 -13.61
CA LYS A 444 7.62 -12.19 -14.85
C LYS A 444 8.84 -11.30 -15.11
N TYR A 445 9.17 -10.39 -14.19
CA TYR A 445 10.11 -9.30 -14.49
C TYR A 445 11.56 -9.78 -14.59
N GLU A 446 12.00 -10.70 -13.74
CA GLU A 446 13.37 -11.27 -13.81
C GLU A 446 13.65 -11.89 -15.18
N ASN A 447 12.71 -12.69 -15.69
CA ASN A 447 12.82 -13.31 -17.00
C ASN A 447 12.88 -12.26 -18.14
N GLN A 448 12.14 -11.16 -18.03
CA GLN A 448 12.19 -10.07 -19.00
C GLN A 448 13.54 -9.38 -19.00
N LEU A 449 14.03 -8.97 -17.82
CA LEU A 449 15.32 -8.31 -17.67
C LEU A 449 16.48 -9.22 -18.13
N LYS A 450 16.40 -10.52 -17.80
CA LYS A 450 17.41 -11.50 -18.23
C LYS A 450 17.51 -11.56 -19.75
N ARG A 451 16.38 -11.65 -20.48
CA ARG A 451 16.38 -11.65 -21.96
C ARG A 451 17.04 -10.40 -22.54
N LYS A 452 16.76 -9.23 -21.97
CA LYS A 452 17.37 -7.95 -22.41
C LYS A 452 18.88 -7.95 -22.13
N THR A 453 19.29 -8.41 -20.96
CA THR A 453 20.69 -8.49 -20.53
C THR A 453 21.50 -9.47 -21.38
N ASP A 454 20.97 -10.68 -21.62
CA ASP A 454 21.61 -11.69 -22.46
C ASP A 454 21.78 -11.18 -23.90
N TRP A 455 20.75 -10.53 -24.47
CA TRP A 455 20.84 -9.97 -25.82
C TRP A 455 21.92 -8.89 -25.92
N VAL A 456 22.01 -7.98 -24.94
CA VAL A 456 23.07 -6.95 -24.92
C VAL A 456 24.45 -7.59 -24.84
N LYS A 457 24.61 -8.63 -24.02
CA LYS A 457 25.86 -9.38 -23.89
C LYS A 457 26.27 -10.07 -25.19
N ASP A 458 25.32 -10.62 -25.93
CA ASP A 458 25.58 -11.28 -27.21
C ASP A 458 25.81 -10.27 -28.36
N ASN A 459 25.46 -9.00 -28.16
CA ASN A 459 25.47 -7.95 -29.20
C ASN A 459 26.32 -6.72 -28.83
N ILE A 460 27.36 -6.86 -28.00
CA ILE A 460 28.24 -5.76 -27.54
C ILE A 460 28.73 -4.85 -28.68
N VAL A 461 29.15 -5.44 -29.80
CA VAL A 461 29.61 -4.68 -30.99
C VAL A 461 28.51 -3.81 -31.58
N VAL A 462 27.24 -4.25 -31.53
CA VAL A 462 26.09 -3.45 -31.97
C VAL A 462 25.90 -2.27 -31.02
N ILE A 463 25.97 -2.48 -29.71
CA ILE A 463 25.87 -1.42 -28.70
C ILE A 463 26.97 -0.37 -28.90
N GLN A 464 28.22 -0.81 -29.04
CA GLN A 464 29.35 0.07 -29.29
C GLN A 464 29.14 0.93 -30.55
N ASN A 465 28.71 0.32 -31.66
CA ASN A 465 28.43 1.06 -32.89
C ASN A 465 27.29 2.05 -32.71
N HIS A 466 26.24 1.69 -31.96
CA HIS A 466 25.11 2.56 -31.72
C HIS A 466 25.53 3.82 -30.97
N PHE A 467 26.29 3.70 -29.87
CA PHE A 467 26.82 4.83 -29.12
C PHE A 467 27.83 5.67 -29.94
N LYS A 468 28.64 5.04 -30.79
CA LYS A 468 29.57 5.72 -31.70
C LYS A 468 28.88 6.54 -32.79
N LEU A 469 27.72 6.08 -33.27
CA LEU A 469 27.00 6.67 -34.39
C LEU A 469 25.91 7.66 -33.97
N ARG A 470 25.77 7.96 -32.67
CA ARG A 470 24.78 8.91 -32.17
C ARG A 470 24.94 10.28 -32.80
N VAL A 471 23.80 10.94 -33.02
CA VAL A 471 23.74 12.32 -33.48
C VAL A 471 24.23 13.29 -32.38
N THR A 472 23.86 12.99 -31.13
CA THR A 472 24.22 13.77 -29.95
C THR A 472 25.18 12.98 -29.07
N ASP A 473 26.27 13.62 -28.65
CA ASP A 473 27.30 13.04 -27.77
C ASP A 473 27.80 11.66 -28.22
N PRO A 474 28.30 11.52 -29.46
CA PRO A 474 28.88 10.27 -29.91
C PRO A 474 30.12 9.93 -29.07
N ILE A 475 30.25 8.67 -28.71
CA ILE A 475 31.40 8.19 -27.94
C ILE A 475 32.09 7.04 -28.68
N GLU A 476 33.41 7.09 -28.71
CA GLU A 476 34.23 6.01 -29.26
C GLU A 476 34.93 5.29 -28.11
N VAL A 477 34.41 4.12 -27.76
CA VAL A 477 34.91 3.27 -26.67
C VAL A 477 34.85 1.82 -27.10
N ASP A 478 35.82 1.01 -26.69
CA ASP A 478 35.77 -0.45 -26.81
C ASP A 478 35.00 -1.03 -25.64
N LEU A 479 33.93 -1.77 -25.92
CA LEU A 479 33.03 -2.35 -24.90
C LEU A 479 33.27 -3.85 -24.68
N ASN A 480 34.23 -4.48 -25.37
CA ASN A 480 34.40 -5.94 -25.34
C ASN A 480 34.76 -6.50 -23.95
N ASP A 481 35.39 -5.71 -23.08
CA ASP A 481 35.76 -6.09 -21.72
C ASP A 481 34.80 -5.56 -20.65
N PHE A 482 33.67 -4.99 -21.05
CA PHE A 482 32.67 -4.48 -20.11
C PHE A 482 31.78 -5.61 -19.58
N GLU A 483 31.46 -5.54 -18.29
CA GLU A 483 30.45 -6.39 -17.66
C GLU A 483 29.05 -5.87 -17.99
N VAL A 484 28.16 -6.73 -18.50
CA VAL A 484 26.75 -6.40 -18.68
C VAL A 484 25.97 -6.73 -17.41
N VAL A 485 25.34 -5.72 -16.82
CA VAL A 485 24.63 -5.83 -15.55
C VAL A 485 23.16 -5.46 -15.74
N GLY A 486 22.27 -6.42 -15.53
CA GLY A 486 20.83 -6.16 -15.46
C GLY A 486 20.43 -5.60 -14.09
N ILE A 487 19.70 -4.49 -14.07
CA ILE A 487 19.18 -3.91 -12.82
C ILE A 487 17.70 -3.53 -12.96
N PHE A 488 16.99 -3.53 -11.83
CA PHE A 488 15.68 -2.89 -11.73
C PHE A 488 15.82 -1.51 -11.11
N ILE A 489 14.97 -0.59 -11.56
CA ILE A 489 14.79 0.71 -10.93
C ILE A 489 13.31 0.80 -10.52
N ILE A 490 13.07 1.04 -9.24
CA ILE A 490 11.74 0.98 -8.64
C ILE A 490 11.39 2.32 -7.99
N ASN A 491 10.10 2.69 -8.07
CA ASN A 491 9.64 3.95 -7.49
C ASN A 491 9.43 3.90 -5.98
N ALA A 492 8.91 2.78 -5.49
CA ALA A 492 8.60 2.57 -4.08
C ALA A 492 9.30 1.28 -3.61
N PRO A 493 9.79 1.25 -2.36
CA PRO A 493 10.48 0.08 -1.85
C PRO A 493 9.53 -1.13 -1.73
N THR A 494 10.10 -2.32 -1.90
CA THR A 494 9.41 -3.61 -1.72
C THR A 494 10.36 -4.61 -1.11
N LEU A 495 9.87 -5.55 -0.29
CA LEU A 495 10.73 -6.59 0.31
C LEU A 495 11.54 -7.37 -0.72
N TYR A 496 11.02 -7.48 -1.94
CA TYR A 496 11.73 -8.16 -3.02
C TYR A 496 13.12 -7.56 -3.29
N MET A 497 13.34 -6.26 -3.09
CA MET A 497 14.66 -5.64 -3.33
C MET A 497 15.78 -6.24 -2.46
N TYR A 498 15.42 -6.73 -1.26
CA TYR A 498 16.36 -7.38 -0.35
C TYR A 498 16.62 -8.86 -0.71
N ASN A 499 15.85 -9.44 -1.62
CA ASN A 499 16.03 -10.83 -2.05
C ASN A 499 16.01 -11.05 -3.57
N SER A 500 16.24 -10.00 -4.33
CA SER A 500 16.17 -10.03 -5.78
C SER A 500 17.43 -10.66 -6.40
N GLN A 501 17.33 -11.46 -7.46
CA GLN A 501 18.54 -11.95 -8.15
C GLN A 501 19.28 -10.83 -8.90
N SER A 502 18.52 -9.92 -9.51
CA SER A 502 19.04 -8.67 -10.08
C SER A 502 18.76 -7.51 -9.11
N LYS A 503 19.78 -6.70 -8.80
CA LYS A 503 19.66 -5.61 -7.82
C LYS A 503 18.55 -4.61 -8.22
N CYS A 504 17.78 -4.16 -7.24
CA CYS A 504 16.59 -3.31 -7.39
C CYS A 504 16.75 -1.96 -6.69
N TYR A 505 17.09 -0.93 -7.44
CA TYR A 505 17.42 0.37 -6.87
C TYR A 505 16.19 1.27 -6.79
N THR A 506 15.97 1.84 -5.62
CA THR A 506 15.12 3.04 -5.47
C THR A 506 15.85 4.25 -6.06
N ILE A 507 15.18 5.41 -6.18
CA ILE A 507 15.86 6.64 -6.64
C ILE A 507 17.06 6.95 -5.72
N HIS A 508 16.85 6.84 -4.41
CA HIS A 508 17.87 7.00 -3.38
C HIS A 508 19.06 6.05 -3.60
N ASP A 509 18.82 4.75 -3.74
CA ASP A 509 19.90 3.77 -3.92
C ASP A 509 20.60 3.89 -5.27
N PHE A 510 19.88 4.32 -6.29
CA PHE A 510 20.45 4.54 -7.61
C PHE A 510 21.44 5.72 -7.57
N CYS A 511 21.11 6.80 -6.86
CA CYS A 511 22.05 7.88 -6.59
C CYS A 511 23.32 7.38 -5.89
N ARG A 512 23.18 6.53 -4.87
CA ARG A 512 24.30 5.92 -4.14
C ARG A 512 25.15 5.03 -5.04
N LEU A 513 24.52 4.21 -5.88
CA LEU A 513 25.21 3.39 -6.90
C LEU A 513 26.10 4.27 -7.80
N LEU A 514 25.54 5.35 -8.36
CA LEU A 514 26.29 6.26 -9.24
C LEU A 514 27.39 7.07 -8.51
N ASN A 515 27.36 7.10 -7.18
CA ASN A 515 28.42 7.68 -6.35
C ASN A 515 29.50 6.65 -5.95
N ASN A 516 29.47 5.43 -6.50
CA ASN A 516 30.33 4.31 -6.12
C ASN A 516 30.16 3.86 -4.65
N GLU A 517 29.00 4.15 -4.04
CA GLU A 517 28.64 3.56 -2.76
C GLU A 517 28.07 2.15 -2.97
N ASN A 518 28.01 1.34 -1.90
CA ASN A 518 27.33 0.05 -1.92
C ASN A 518 25.94 0.17 -1.28
N PRO A 519 24.84 0.16 -2.06
CA PRO A 519 23.50 0.18 -1.50
C PRO A 519 23.08 -1.12 -0.81
N TYR A 520 23.82 -2.21 -1.05
CA TYR A 520 23.55 -3.54 -0.48
C TYR A 520 24.74 -4.00 0.36
N PRO A 521 24.93 -3.44 1.58
CA PRO A 521 26.00 -3.86 2.46
C PRO A 521 25.81 -5.31 2.93
N ASP A 522 26.90 -6.01 3.21
CA ASP A 522 26.86 -7.30 3.89
C ASP A 522 26.38 -7.09 5.33
N PHE A 523 25.53 -7.98 5.83
CA PHE A 523 24.96 -7.90 7.17
C PHE A 523 25.63 -8.88 8.11
N VAL A 524 26.25 -8.40 9.18
CA VAL A 524 26.97 -9.24 10.15
C VAL A 524 26.07 -9.51 11.35
N VAL A 525 25.77 -10.78 11.61
CA VAL A 525 24.94 -11.22 12.73
C VAL A 525 25.72 -12.15 13.63
N THR A 526 25.68 -11.88 14.93
CA THR A 526 26.18 -12.79 15.95
C THR A 526 25.02 -13.63 16.47
N SER A 527 25.10 -14.94 16.31
CA SER A 527 24.16 -15.90 16.89
C SER A 527 24.11 -15.75 18.41
N GLU A 528 22.93 -15.49 18.97
CA GLU A 528 22.75 -15.38 20.42
C GLU A 528 23.08 -16.68 21.16
N CYS A 529 22.80 -17.84 20.55
CA CYS A 529 22.99 -19.13 21.21
C CYS A 529 24.44 -19.64 21.14
N THR A 530 25.13 -19.40 20.02
CA THR A 530 26.46 -20.00 19.77
C THR A 530 27.60 -18.97 19.80
N GLY A 531 27.29 -17.67 19.79
CA GLY A 531 28.28 -16.60 19.64
C GLY A 531 28.95 -16.55 18.27
N THR A 532 28.51 -17.40 17.33
CA THR A 532 29.08 -17.47 15.97
C THR A 532 28.71 -16.23 15.17
N VAL A 533 29.69 -15.62 14.51
CA VAL A 533 29.48 -14.47 13.63
C VAL A 533 29.26 -14.95 12.20
N ASN A 534 28.09 -14.66 11.66
CA ASN A 534 27.68 -14.97 10.30
C ASN A 534 27.63 -13.68 9.47
N THR A 535 28.09 -13.74 8.23
CA THR A 535 27.98 -12.64 7.26
C THR A 535 26.94 -13.02 6.22
N ILE A 536 25.83 -12.29 6.21
CA ILE A 536 24.70 -12.49 5.30
C ILE A 536 24.85 -11.54 4.11
N LYS A 537 24.82 -12.08 2.91
CA LYS A 537 25.01 -11.36 1.64
C LYS A 537 23.72 -11.31 0.85
N HIS A 538 23.58 -10.30 0.00
CA HIS A 538 22.47 -10.22 -0.96
C HIS A 538 22.58 -11.34 -2.02
N PRO A 539 21.48 -12.05 -2.39
CA PRO A 539 20.11 -11.95 -1.88
C PRO A 539 19.97 -12.45 -0.43
N TYR A 540 19.52 -11.59 0.48
CA TYR A 540 19.73 -11.77 1.92
C TYR A 540 18.95 -12.95 2.51
N PHE A 541 17.69 -13.13 2.15
CA PHE A 541 16.88 -14.23 2.69
C PHE A 541 17.31 -15.59 2.13
N ASP A 542 17.67 -15.65 0.83
CA ASP A 542 18.20 -16.89 0.23
C ASP A 542 19.54 -17.29 0.88
N ASP A 543 20.37 -16.32 1.28
CA ASP A 543 21.62 -16.58 1.98
C ASP A 543 21.38 -17.01 3.44
N ILE A 544 20.45 -16.37 4.15
CA ILE A 544 19.99 -16.80 5.47
C ILE A 544 19.53 -18.27 5.44
N GLU A 545 18.73 -18.66 4.45
CA GLU A 545 18.21 -20.03 4.33
C GLU A 545 19.29 -21.08 4.03
N LYS A 546 20.42 -20.69 3.44
CA LYS A 546 21.57 -21.58 3.18
C LYS A 546 22.47 -21.73 4.40
N GLN A 547 22.55 -20.71 5.24
CA GLN A 547 23.42 -20.69 6.42
C GLN A 547 22.77 -21.36 7.65
N ILE A 548 21.45 -21.55 7.65
CA ILE A 548 20.63 -22.10 8.75
C ILE A 548 19.83 -23.29 8.26
#